data_AF-A0A1A3CGY4-F1
#
_entry.id   AF-A0A1A3CGY4-F1
#
_cell.length_a   1.000
_cell.length_b   1.000
_cell.length_c   1.000
_cell.angle_alpha   90.00
_cell.angle_beta   90.00
_cell.angle_gamma   90.00
#
_symmetry.space_group_name_H-M   'P 1'
#
loop_
_entity.id
_entity.type
_entity.pdbx_description
1 polymer ?
#
loop_
_entity_poly.entity_id
_entity_poly.type
_entity_poly.pdbx_seq_one_letter_code
_entity_poly.pdbx_strand_id
1 'polypeptide(L)'
;MGEATEVTERVAERARREADTYRGDNPRPLEGYSVVLGIYGLLVALTGVLAAATGRRLPQRWSLQDLVTVTIGTHKLSRTISKDAVTSPLRAPFAHYAGSGGPAEVMEETRHSSALRHSLGELVTCPFCLDMWVATGFVIGLIFAPRLTRLIAGTFTALAGADFLQLAYAKAQQITEG
;
A
#
# COMPACT_ATOMS: atom_id res chain seq x y z
N MET A 1 -5.73 39.04 -13.96
CA MET A 1 -6.23 38.12 -12.93
C MET A 1 -7.49 37.37 -13.37
N GLY A 2 -8.48 38.02 -14.02
CA GLY A 2 -9.71 37.34 -14.48
C GLY A 2 -9.51 36.23 -15.53
N GLU A 3 -8.60 36.42 -16.49
CA GLU A 3 -8.35 35.44 -17.57
C GLU A 3 -7.74 34.13 -17.06
N ALA A 4 -6.83 34.20 -16.09
CA ALA A 4 -6.24 33.01 -15.47
C ALA A 4 -7.28 32.21 -14.67
N THR A 5 -8.19 32.92 -13.97
CA THR A 5 -9.30 32.29 -13.23
C THR A 5 -10.28 31.60 -14.17
N GLU A 6 -10.64 32.23 -15.28
CA GLU A 6 -11.55 31.68 -16.29
C GLU A 6 -10.96 30.45 -17.00
N VAL A 7 -9.65 30.44 -17.24
CA VAL A 7 -8.95 29.25 -17.79
C VAL A 7 -8.92 28.12 -16.76
N THR A 8 -8.62 28.40 -15.49
CA THR A 8 -8.63 27.36 -14.44
C THR A 8 -10.01 26.76 -14.23
N GLU A 9 -11.07 27.57 -14.30
CA GLU A 9 -12.45 27.12 -14.14
C GLU A 9 -12.86 26.21 -15.30
N ARG A 10 -12.56 26.60 -16.54
CA ARG A 10 -12.80 25.76 -17.73
C ARG A 10 -12.04 24.42 -17.68
N VAL A 11 -10.80 24.42 -17.20
CA VAL A 11 -10.01 23.20 -17.04
C VAL A 11 -10.61 22.31 -15.95
N ALA A 12 -11.03 22.89 -14.83
CA ALA A 12 -11.65 22.16 -13.72
C ALA A 12 -12.99 21.53 -14.13
N GLU A 13 -13.84 22.25 -14.86
CA GLU A 13 -15.09 21.71 -15.39
C GLU A 13 -14.86 20.56 -16.37
N ARG A 14 -13.91 20.72 -17.30
CA ARG A 14 -13.56 19.65 -18.24
C ARG A 14 -13.05 18.41 -17.51
N ALA A 15 -12.19 18.58 -16.51
CA ALA A 15 -11.67 17.48 -15.70
C ALA A 15 -12.78 16.76 -14.92
N ARG A 16 -13.75 17.51 -14.36
CA ARG A 16 -14.93 16.91 -13.69
C ARG A 16 -15.78 16.11 -14.66
N ARG A 17 -16.07 16.65 -15.84
CA ARG A 17 -16.86 15.96 -16.86
C ARG A 17 -16.22 14.65 -17.32
N GLU A 18 -14.91 14.67 -17.52
CA GLU A 18 -14.15 13.47 -17.90
C GLU A 18 -14.14 12.45 -16.75
N ALA A 19 -13.96 12.92 -15.51
CA ALA A 19 -13.99 12.09 -14.31
C ALA A 19 -15.34 11.39 -14.13
N ASP A 20 -16.45 12.12 -14.35
CA ASP A 20 -17.81 11.56 -14.26
C ASP A 20 -18.07 10.55 -15.39
N THR A 21 -17.61 10.85 -16.61
CA THR A 21 -17.71 9.93 -17.76
C THR A 21 -16.93 8.65 -17.51
N TYR A 22 -15.71 8.75 -16.96
CA TYR A 22 -14.88 7.59 -16.63
C TYR A 22 -15.50 6.72 -15.54
N ARG A 23 -16.13 7.32 -14.52
CA ARG A 23 -16.71 6.58 -13.40
C ARG A 23 -17.95 5.78 -13.79
N GLY A 24 -18.78 6.35 -14.67
CA GLY A 24 -20.14 5.87 -14.86
C GLY A 24 -20.86 5.74 -13.50
N ASP A 25 -21.52 4.60 -13.29
CA ASP A 25 -22.27 4.32 -12.06
C ASP A 25 -21.40 3.80 -10.89
N ASN A 26 -20.08 3.68 -11.09
CA ASN A 26 -19.19 3.13 -10.07
C ASN A 26 -18.73 4.23 -9.10
N PRO A 27 -18.68 3.98 -7.78
CA PRO A 27 -18.25 4.97 -6.79
C PRO A 27 -16.72 5.13 -6.72
N ARG A 28 -16.02 5.38 -7.85
CA ARG A 28 -14.54 5.54 -7.85
C ARG A 28 -14.11 6.91 -7.28
N PRO A 29 -13.31 6.99 -6.22
CA PRO A 29 -12.90 8.28 -5.65
C PRO A 29 -11.74 8.93 -6.44
N LEU A 30 -11.95 9.32 -7.70
CA LEU A 30 -10.88 9.83 -8.57
C LEU A 30 -10.15 11.07 -8.01
N GLU A 31 -10.88 11.95 -7.33
CA GLU A 31 -10.29 13.12 -6.67
C GLU A 31 -9.38 12.70 -5.51
N GLY A 32 -9.77 11.69 -4.73
CA GLY A 32 -8.91 11.15 -3.68
C GLY A 32 -7.70 10.43 -4.27
N TYR A 33 -7.86 9.70 -5.39
CA TYR A 33 -6.74 9.04 -6.09
C TYR A 33 -5.73 10.04 -6.64
N SER A 34 -6.16 11.17 -7.20
CA SER A 34 -5.23 12.18 -7.71
C SER A 34 -4.39 12.78 -6.58
N VAL A 35 -4.98 12.99 -5.40
CA VAL A 35 -4.25 13.39 -4.19
C VAL A 35 -3.24 12.32 -3.76
N VAL A 36 -3.67 11.05 -3.64
CA VAL A 36 -2.79 9.94 -3.25
C VAL A 36 -1.63 9.78 -4.23
N LEU A 37 -1.89 9.87 -5.54
CA LEU A 37 -0.89 9.82 -6.59
C LEU A 37 0.08 11.00 -6.51
N GLY A 38 -0.42 12.22 -6.25
CA GLY A 38 0.39 13.41 -6.05
C GLY A 38 1.33 13.27 -4.85
N ILE A 39 0.83 12.75 -3.73
CA ILE A 39 1.65 12.46 -2.53
C ILE A 39 2.73 11.42 -2.86
N TYR A 40 2.37 10.35 -3.57
CA TYR A 40 3.34 9.32 -3.97
C TYR A 40 4.44 9.90 -4.87
N GLY A 41 4.07 10.68 -5.89
CA GLY A 41 5.01 11.34 -6.79
C GLY A 41 5.94 12.30 -6.05
N LEU A 42 5.39 13.09 -5.12
CA LEU A 42 6.17 14.00 -4.28
C LEU A 42 7.15 13.24 -3.37
N LEU A 43 6.72 12.15 -2.75
CA LEU A 43 7.57 11.29 -1.91
C LEU A 43 8.77 10.76 -2.70
N VAL A 44 8.52 10.22 -3.91
CA VAL A 44 9.58 9.68 -4.78
C VAL A 44 10.53 10.78 -5.25
N ALA A 45 9.98 11.92 -5.68
CA ALA A 45 10.79 13.06 -6.13
C ALA A 45 11.68 13.61 -5.01
N LEU A 46 11.12 13.84 -3.81
CA LEU A 46 11.87 14.30 -2.65
C LEU A 46 12.94 13.30 -2.23
N THR A 47 12.64 12.00 -2.27
CA THR A 47 13.63 10.94 -2.03
C THR A 47 14.80 11.06 -2.99
N GLY A 48 14.53 11.23 -4.29
CA GLY A 48 15.57 11.39 -5.32
C GLY A 48 16.45 12.62 -5.07
N VAL A 49 15.82 13.77 -4.79
CA VAL A 49 16.53 15.02 -4.47
C VAL A 49 17.39 14.86 -3.22
N LEU A 50 16.85 14.28 -2.14
CA LEU A 50 17.57 14.07 -0.90
C LEU A 50 18.72 13.08 -1.07
N ALA A 51 18.51 11.98 -1.82
CA ALA A 51 19.57 11.01 -2.09
C ALA A 51 20.73 11.67 -2.87
N ALA A 52 20.42 12.48 -3.88
CA ALA A 52 21.41 13.25 -4.63
C ALA A 52 22.14 14.28 -3.75
N ALA A 53 21.39 15.09 -3.00
CA ALA A 53 21.93 16.14 -2.14
C ALA A 53 22.80 15.61 -1.00
N THR A 54 22.48 14.42 -0.47
CA THR A 54 23.25 13.78 0.60
C THR A 54 24.38 12.87 0.09
N GLY A 55 24.62 12.83 -1.23
CA GLY A 55 25.68 12.01 -1.84
C GLY A 55 25.48 10.51 -1.68
N ARG A 56 24.24 10.06 -1.45
CA ARG A 56 23.93 8.63 -1.30
C ARG A 56 24.09 7.93 -2.65
N ARG A 57 25.01 6.99 -2.71
CA ARG A 57 25.20 6.15 -3.90
C ARG A 57 24.07 5.13 -3.99
N LEU A 58 23.25 5.24 -5.03
CA LEU A 58 22.26 4.22 -5.35
C LEU A 58 22.96 2.94 -5.83
N PRO A 59 22.49 1.76 -5.41
CA PRO A 59 23.08 0.50 -5.86
C PRO A 59 22.91 0.33 -7.37
N GLN A 60 23.97 -0.10 -8.07
CA GLN A 60 23.89 -0.41 -9.50
C GLN A 60 23.09 -1.68 -9.80
N ARG A 61 22.97 -2.58 -8.81
CA ARG A 61 22.26 -3.85 -8.91
C ARG A 61 21.64 -4.21 -7.56
N TRP A 62 20.53 -4.93 -7.62
CA TRP A 62 19.94 -5.54 -6.44
C TRP A 62 20.76 -6.75 -5.99
N SER A 63 21.00 -6.84 -4.68
CA SER A 63 21.41 -8.12 -4.07
C SER A 63 20.23 -9.08 -4.12
N LEU A 64 20.47 -10.34 -4.50
CA LEU A 64 19.41 -11.36 -4.51
C LEU A 64 18.77 -11.52 -3.12
N GLN A 65 19.57 -11.44 -2.06
CA GLN A 65 19.07 -11.50 -0.69
C GLN A 65 18.12 -10.34 -0.39
N ASP A 66 18.53 -9.11 -0.67
CA ASP A 66 17.68 -7.92 -0.44
C ASP A 66 16.40 -8.00 -1.29
N LEU A 67 16.49 -8.46 -2.54
CA LEU A 67 15.33 -8.62 -3.42
C LEU A 67 14.33 -9.64 -2.86
N VAL A 68 14.78 -10.82 -2.45
CA VAL A 68 13.92 -11.86 -1.87
C VAL A 68 13.30 -11.38 -0.55
N THR A 69 14.12 -10.82 0.35
CA THR A 69 13.65 -10.34 1.66
C THR A 69 12.67 -9.17 1.52
N VAL A 70 12.94 -8.20 0.64
CA VAL A 70 12.00 -7.10 0.39
C VAL A 70 10.73 -7.61 -0.27
N THR A 71 10.79 -8.57 -1.19
CA THR A 71 9.61 -9.12 -1.87
C THR A 71 8.67 -9.82 -0.88
N ILE A 72 9.19 -10.78 -0.12
CA ILE A 72 8.39 -11.53 0.85
C ILE A 72 7.95 -10.62 2.00
N GLY A 73 8.86 -9.78 2.50
CA GLY A 73 8.57 -8.81 3.55
C GLY A 73 7.48 -7.82 3.15
N THR A 74 7.50 -7.33 1.90
CA THR A 74 6.46 -6.42 1.36
C THR A 74 5.12 -7.13 1.38
N HIS A 75 5.04 -8.31 0.74
CA HIS A 75 3.82 -9.08 0.68
C HIS A 75 3.21 -9.30 2.06
N LYS A 76 4.01 -9.77 3.03
CA LYS A 76 3.51 -10.08 4.37
C LYS A 76 3.15 -8.83 5.16
N LEU A 77 3.96 -7.77 5.12
CA LEU A 77 3.66 -6.52 5.83
C LEU A 77 2.38 -5.88 5.30
N SER A 78 2.24 -5.76 3.98
CA SER A 78 1.04 -5.20 3.36
C SER A 78 -0.19 -6.02 3.73
N ARG A 79 -0.10 -7.35 3.67
CA ARG A 79 -1.21 -8.24 4.04
C ARG A 79 -1.55 -8.15 5.53
N THR A 80 -0.55 -8.06 6.41
CA THR A 80 -0.78 -7.86 7.85
C THR A 80 -1.48 -6.54 8.13
N ILE A 81 -1.05 -5.43 7.54
CA ILE A 81 -1.73 -4.14 7.74
C ILE A 81 -3.15 -4.17 7.15
N SER A 82 -3.33 -4.76 5.98
CA SER A 82 -4.58 -4.68 5.22
C SER A 82 -5.63 -5.74 5.54
N LYS A 83 -5.24 -6.83 6.22
CA LYS A 83 -6.13 -7.98 6.46
C LYS A 83 -6.13 -8.52 7.89
N ASP A 84 -5.04 -8.41 8.65
CA ASP A 84 -4.94 -9.05 9.98
C ASP A 84 -5.95 -8.48 11.00
N ALA A 85 -6.74 -9.34 11.65
CA ALA A 85 -7.73 -8.92 12.63
C ALA A 85 -7.17 -7.99 13.72
N VAL A 86 -5.91 -8.21 14.15
CA VAL A 86 -5.25 -7.42 15.20
C VAL A 86 -4.92 -5.99 14.71
N THR A 87 -4.74 -5.80 13.40
CA THR A 87 -4.47 -4.47 12.81
C THR A 87 -5.74 -3.72 12.43
N SER A 88 -6.94 -4.29 12.66
CA SER A 88 -8.23 -3.63 12.41
C SER A 88 -8.36 -2.21 12.99
N PRO A 89 -7.78 -1.86 14.17
CA PRO A 89 -7.81 -0.48 14.65
C PRO A 89 -7.22 0.56 13.70
N LEU A 90 -6.24 0.17 12.84
CA LEU A 90 -5.68 1.05 11.81
C LEU A 90 -6.67 1.33 10.67
N ARG A 91 -7.58 0.38 10.42
CA ARG A 91 -8.53 0.39 9.29
C ARG A 91 -9.94 0.81 9.69
N ALA A 92 -10.32 0.66 10.96
CA ALA A 92 -11.63 1.03 11.50
C ALA A 92 -12.09 2.46 11.14
N PRO A 93 -11.20 3.49 11.08
CA PRO A 93 -11.60 4.82 10.63
C PRO A 93 -11.99 4.88 9.15
N PHE A 94 -11.52 3.97 8.30
CA PHE A 94 -11.68 4.03 6.83
C PHE A 94 -12.54 2.90 6.28
N ALA A 95 -12.84 1.87 7.07
CA ALA A 95 -13.56 0.69 6.64
C ALA A 95 -14.58 0.20 7.69
N HIS A 96 -15.45 -0.72 7.26
CA HIS A 96 -16.39 -1.47 8.08
C HIS A 96 -16.07 -2.96 7.99
N TYR A 97 -16.17 -3.66 9.11
CA TYR A 97 -16.02 -5.12 9.14
C TYR A 97 -17.11 -5.79 8.30
N ALA A 98 -16.70 -6.68 7.41
CA ALA A 98 -17.56 -7.38 6.45
C ALA A 98 -17.47 -8.91 6.56
N GLY A 99 -16.76 -9.44 7.56
CA GLY A 99 -16.67 -10.87 7.83
C GLY A 99 -15.24 -11.36 8.07
N SER A 100 -15.10 -12.65 8.36
CA SER A 100 -13.79 -13.29 8.47
C SER A 100 -13.20 -13.56 7.10
N GLY A 101 -11.88 -13.43 7.00
CA GLY A 101 -11.08 -13.78 5.83
C GLY A 101 -10.41 -15.15 5.98
N GLY A 102 -9.14 -15.21 5.58
CA GLY A 102 -8.26 -16.33 5.90
C GLY A 102 -7.91 -16.42 7.39
N PRO A 103 -6.98 -17.31 7.78
CA PRO A 103 -6.55 -17.46 9.17
C PRO A 103 -6.08 -16.13 9.76
N ALA A 104 -6.69 -15.73 10.88
CA ALA A 104 -6.45 -14.44 11.55
C ALA A 104 -6.72 -13.19 10.68
N GLU A 105 -7.39 -13.32 9.54
CA GLU A 105 -7.72 -12.21 8.65
C GLU A 105 -9.19 -11.83 8.70
N VAL A 106 -9.48 -10.57 8.35
CA VAL A 106 -10.81 -10.00 8.24
C VAL A 106 -11.02 -9.41 6.85
N MET A 107 -12.26 -9.48 6.38
CA MET A 107 -12.71 -8.74 5.21
C MET A 107 -13.38 -7.45 5.68
N GLU A 108 -13.10 -6.37 4.96
CA GLU A 108 -13.62 -5.04 5.29
C GLU A 108 -14.01 -4.30 4.01
N GLU A 109 -15.10 -3.54 4.10
CA GLU A 109 -15.61 -2.67 3.04
C GLU A 109 -15.26 -1.22 3.34
N THR A 110 -14.89 -0.47 2.30
CA THR A 110 -14.44 0.91 2.45
C THR A 110 -15.59 1.86 2.78
N ARG A 111 -15.29 2.90 3.55
CA ARG A 111 -16.24 3.97 3.86
C ARG A 111 -16.28 5.01 2.74
N HIS A 112 -17.47 5.37 2.29
CA HIS A 112 -17.65 6.28 1.14
C HIS A 112 -18.02 7.72 1.54
N SER A 113 -17.80 8.11 2.80
CA SER A 113 -18.23 9.42 3.31
C SER A 113 -17.53 10.63 2.67
N SER A 114 -16.33 10.45 2.11
CA SER A 114 -15.63 11.48 1.32
C SER A 114 -14.67 10.81 0.34
N ALA A 115 -14.32 11.51 -0.75
CA ALA A 115 -13.40 10.97 -1.76
C ALA A 115 -12.05 10.56 -1.15
N LEU A 116 -11.46 11.40 -0.31
CA LEU A 116 -10.18 11.10 0.35
C LEU A 116 -10.29 9.91 1.32
N ARG A 117 -11.35 9.85 2.13
CA ARG A 117 -11.54 8.75 3.09
C ARG A 117 -11.80 7.43 2.37
N HIS A 118 -12.50 7.47 1.24
CA HIS A 118 -12.69 6.31 0.39
C HIS A 118 -11.37 5.84 -0.23
N SER A 119 -10.60 6.73 -0.87
CA SER A 119 -9.29 6.37 -1.45
C SER A 119 -8.30 5.83 -0.42
N LEU A 120 -8.25 6.43 0.76
CA LEU A 120 -7.41 5.93 1.86
C LEU A 120 -7.90 4.57 2.35
N GLY A 121 -9.23 4.39 2.45
CA GLY A 121 -9.84 3.10 2.76
C GLY A 121 -9.41 2.02 1.77
N GLU A 122 -9.54 2.29 0.46
CA GLU A 122 -9.10 1.34 -0.57
C GLU A 122 -7.61 1.07 -0.45
N LEU A 123 -6.77 2.08 -0.19
CA LEU A 123 -5.34 1.89 0.00
C LEU A 123 -5.02 0.95 1.18
N VAL A 124 -5.66 1.16 2.34
CA VAL A 124 -5.33 0.40 3.56
C VAL A 124 -6.04 -0.94 3.67
N THR A 125 -7.09 -1.22 2.88
CA THR A 125 -7.77 -2.54 2.86
C THR A 125 -7.38 -3.41 1.66
N CYS A 126 -6.66 -2.85 0.69
CA CYS A 126 -6.14 -3.53 -0.50
C CYS A 126 -4.64 -3.85 -0.33
N PRO A 127 -4.24 -5.12 -0.12
CA PRO A 127 -2.83 -5.48 0.04
C PRO A 127 -1.98 -5.08 -1.17
N PHE A 128 -2.49 -5.28 -2.39
CA PHE A 128 -1.78 -4.92 -3.63
C PHE A 128 -1.53 -3.42 -3.77
N CYS A 129 -2.51 -2.61 -3.35
CA CYS A 129 -2.41 -1.16 -3.38
C CYS A 129 -1.36 -0.69 -2.36
N LEU A 130 -1.36 -1.33 -1.18
CA LEU A 130 -0.40 -1.06 -0.11
C LEU A 130 1.01 -1.59 -0.42
N ASP A 131 1.15 -2.67 -1.20
CA ASP A 131 2.44 -3.25 -1.62
C ASP A 131 3.34 -2.20 -2.26
N MET A 132 2.78 -1.34 -3.11
CA MET A 132 3.55 -0.27 -3.75
C MET A 132 4.17 0.69 -2.72
N TRP A 133 3.42 1.05 -1.67
CA TRP A 133 3.89 1.95 -0.62
C TRP A 133 4.91 1.28 0.29
N VAL A 134 4.65 0.04 0.69
CA VAL A 134 5.56 -0.74 1.54
C VAL A 134 6.88 -1.00 0.83
N ALA A 135 6.84 -1.45 -0.43
CA ALA A 135 8.04 -1.67 -1.24
C ALA A 135 8.84 -0.38 -1.40
N THR A 136 8.16 0.74 -1.72
CA THR A 136 8.81 2.06 -1.83
C THR A 136 9.45 2.46 -0.50
N GLY A 137 8.77 2.26 0.62
CA GLY A 137 9.30 2.50 1.96
C GLY A 137 10.54 1.67 2.27
N PHE A 138 10.57 0.38 1.89
CA PHE A 138 11.76 -0.45 2.01
C PHE A 138 12.89 -0.01 1.09
N VAL A 139 12.63 0.41 -0.15
CA VAL A 139 13.66 0.95 -1.05
C VAL A 139 14.27 2.22 -0.45
N ILE A 140 13.44 3.17 -0.02
CA ILE A 140 13.88 4.41 0.66
C ILE A 140 14.70 4.05 1.90
N GLY A 141 14.21 3.13 2.73
CA GLY A 141 14.89 2.66 3.92
C GLY A 141 16.26 2.03 3.63
N LEU A 142 16.38 1.23 2.56
CA LEU A 142 17.66 0.65 2.15
C LEU A 142 18.68 1.72 1.71
N ILE A 143 18.22 2.85 1.18
CA ILE A 143 19.08 3.99 0.81
C ILE A 143 19.58 4.73 2.06
N PHE A 144 18.68 5.03 3.01
CA PHE A 144 18.99 5.92 4.13
C PHE A 144 19.38 5.20 5.43
N ALA A 145 18.73 4.08 5.76
CA ALA A 145 18.87 3.31 6.99
C ALA A 145 18.92 1.77 6.77
N PRO A 146 19.87 1.26 5.96
CA PRO A 146 19.84 -0.12 5.46
C PRO A 146 19.78 -1.22 6.50
N ARG A 147 20.44 -1.05 7.66
CA ARG A 147 20.45 -2.07 8.72
C ARG A 147 19.06 -2.25 9.34
N LEU A 148 18.40 -1.14 9.65
CA LEU A 148 17.05 -1.15 10.22
C LEU A 148 16.05 -1.73 9.22
N THR A 149 16.14 -1.31 7.96
CA THR A 149 15.22 -1.77 6.92
C THR A 149 15.36 -3.26 6.65
N ARG A 150 16.60 -3.79 6.59
CA ARG A 150 16.82 -5.24 6.48
C ARG A 150 16.27 -6.01 7.67
N LEU A 151 16.39 -5.46 8.88
CA LEU A 151 15.83 -6.09 10.07
C LEU A 151 14.30 -6.18 9.94
N ILE A 152 13.62 -5.08 9.63
CA ILE A 152 12.16 -5.04 9.51
C ILE A 152 11.68 -5.95 8.38
N ALA A 153 12.23 -5.82 7.16
CA ALA A 153 11.84 -6.66 6.04
C ALA A 153 12.14 -8.14 6.30
N GLY A 154 13.26 -8.44 6.97
CA GLY A 154 13.62 -9.78 7.44
C GLY A 154 12.63 -10.35 8.44
N THR A 155 12.14 -9.55 9.40
CA THR A 155 11.10 -9.96 10.35
C THR A 155 9.82 -10.37 9.64
N PHE A 156 9.32 -9.57 8.70
CA PHE A 156 8.11 -9.92 7.95
C PHE A 156 8.32 -11.09 7.00
N THR A 157 9.54 -11.26 6.46
CA THR A 157 9.90 -12.45 5.68
C THR A 157 9.87 -13.72 6.53
N ALA A 158 10.46 -13.67 7.73
CA ALA A 158 10.44 -14.79 8.66
C ALA A 158 9.02 -15.12 9.12
N LEU A 159 8.18 -14.11 9.36
CA LEU A 159 6.77 -14.29 9.71
C LEU A 159 5.98 -14.95 8.58
N ALA A 160 6.21 -14.56 7.32
CA ALA A 160 5.60 -15.22 6.18
C ALA A 160 5.97 -16.71 6.11
N GLY A 161 7.24 -17.04 6.40
CA GLY A 161 7.70 -18.41 6.53
C GLY A 161 6.96 -19.15 7.65
N ALA A 162 6.89 -18.56 8.84
CA ALA A 162 6.20 -19.15 9.98
C ALA A 162 4.72 -19.46 9.68
N ASP A 163 3.99 -18.54 9.05
CA ASP A 163 2.61 -18.76 8.65
C ASP A 163 2.47 -19.89 7.63
N PHE A 164 3.37 -19.95 6.65
CA PHE A 164 3.39 -21.03 5.67
C PHE A 164 3.62 -22.39 6.35
N LEU A 165 4.54 -22.46 7.32
CA LEU A 165 4.78 -23.67 8.11
C LEU A 165 3.54 -24.08 8.92
N GLN A 166 2.80 -23.13 9.51
CA GLN A 166 1.55 -23.42 10.22
C GLN A 166 0.49 -24.00 9.29
N LEU A 167 0.31 -23.42 8.09
CA LEU A 167 -0.61 -23.93 7.08
C LEU A 167 -0.22 -25.31 6.56
N ALA A 168 1.08 -25.54 6.34
CA ALA A 168 1.61 -26.84 5.92
C ALA A 168 1.38 -27.90 7.00
N TYR A 169 1.59 -27.56 8.28
CA TYR A 169 1.34 -28.45 9.40
C TYR A 169 -0.14 -28.82 9.52
N ALA A 170 -1.04 -27.83 9.47
CA ALA A 170 -2.49 -28.07 9.50
C ALA A 170 -2.95 -28.99 8.35
N LYS A 171 -2.39 -28.81 7.14
CA LYS A 171 -2.65 -29.69 6.00
C LYS A 171 -2.12 -31.12 6.23
N ALA A 172 -0.94 -31.27 6.81
CA ALA A 172 -0.36 -32.58 7.11
C ALA A 172 -1.20 -33.36 8.14
N GLN A 173 -1.77 -32.69 9.14
CA GLN A 173 -2.69 -33.31 10.11
C GLN A 173 -3.95 -33.85 9.44
N GLN A 174 -4.60 -33.04 8.58
CA GLN A 174 -5.79 -33.45 7.83
C GLN A 174 -5.57 -34.70 6.98
N ILE A 175 -4.37 -34.88 6.41
CA ILE A 175 -4.02 -36.05 5.60
C ILE A 175 -3.83 -37.31 6.46
N THR A 176 -3.41 -37.15 7.73
CA THR A 176 -3.15 -38.30 8.62
C THR A 176 -4.42 -38.78 9.32
N GLU A 177 -5.39 -37.89 9.51
CA GLU A 177 -6.67 -38.18 10.18
C GLU A 177 -7.78 -38.65 9.21
N GLY A 178 -7.59 -38.50 7.89
CA GLY A 178 -8.53 -38.91 6.85
C GLY A 178 -8.11 -40.20 6.14
#